data_AF-A0A9W7ZU01-F1
#
_entry.id   AF-A0A9W7ZU01-F1
#
_cell.length_a   1.000
_cell.length_b   1.000
_cell.length_c   1.000
_cell.angle_alpha   90.00
_cell.angle_beta   90.00
_cell.angle_gamma   90.00
#
_symmetry.space_group_name_H-M   'P 1'
#
loop_
_entity.id
_entity.type
_entity.pdbx_description
1 polymer ?
#
loop_
_entity_poly.entity_id
_entity_poly.type
_entity_poly.pdbx_seq_one_letter_code
_entity_poly.pdbx_strand_id
1 'polypeptide(L)'
;MSSLNSDETRFLKLARQHPDGIDNDTIARELPDLTDEALMNVINTLSSKSLIQFLRKGSETIFQAKSDSEAEKMSGMDPEERLVFQQIEAAGNEGIWSKRIRIKSGLIATVVNRCIKKLEQKLLIKS
;
A
#
# COMPACT_ATOMS: atom_id res chain seq x y z
N MET A 1 13.46 0.59 -22.08
CA MET A 1 13.20 -0.71 -21.43
C MET A 1 14.23 -0.87 -20.33
N SER A 2 13.95 -0.36 -19.12
CA SER A 2 14.95 -0.34 -18.05
C SER A 2 15.06 -1.74 -17.46
N SER A 3 16.18 -2.40 -17.73
CA SER A 3 16.59 -3.66 -17.10
C SER A 3 16.47 -3.51 -15.59
N LEU A 4 15.67 -4.34 -14.93
CA LEU A 4 15.74 -4.42 -13.48
C LEU A 4 17.06 -5.07 -13.11
N ASN A 5 17.81 -4.46 -12.19
CA ASN A 5 19.00 -5.09 -11.65
C ASN A 5 18.63 -6.39 -10.93
N SER A 6 19.58 -7.32 -10.83
CA SER A 6 19.39 -8.59 -10.11
C SER A 6 18.90 -8.36 -8.69
N ASP A 7 19.40 -7.31 -8.04
CA ASP A 7 19.05 -6.93 -6.66
C ASP A 7 17.64 -6.33 -6.57
N GLU A 8 17.23 -5.51 -7.54
CA GLU A 8 15.86 -4.99 -7.64
C GLU A 8 14.84 -6.12 -7.74
N THR A 9 15.14 -7.12 -8.57
CA THR A 9 14.27 -8.28 -8.78
C THR A 9 14.19 -9.14 -7.52
N ARG A 10 15.31 -9.28 -6.80
CA ARG A 10 15.39 -10.04 -5.55
C ARG A 10 14.62 -9.34 -4.43
N PHE A 11 14.79 -8.03 -4.29
CA PHE A 11 14.02 -7.19 -3.37
C PHE A 11 12.52 -7.27 -3.67
N LEU A 12 12.12 -7.10 -4.93
CA LEU A 12 10.72 -7.17 -5.33
C LEU A 12 10.13 -8.55 -5.06
N LYS A 13 10.89 -9.63 -5.29
CA LYS A 13 10.46 -11.00 -4.98
C LYS A 13 10.26 -11.21 -3.49
N LEU A 14 11.17 -10.71 -2.66
CA LEU A 14 11.07 -10.77 -1.20
C LEU A 14 9.85 -9.98 -0.71
N ALA A 15 9.68 -8.74 -1.20
CA ALA A 15 8.55 -7.88 -0.87
C ALA A 15 7.19 -8.47 -1.31
N ARG A 16 7.18 -9.28 -2.38
CA ARG A 16 6.00 -10.06 -2.81
C ARG A 16 5.72 -11.27 -1.91
N GLN A 17 6.73 -11.84 -1.25
CA GLN A 17 6.56 -12.95 -0.29
C GLN A 17 6.00 -12.47 1.05
N HIS A 18 6.25 -11.21 1.41
CA HIS A 18 5.79 -10.58 2.65
C HIS A 18 4.74 -9.50 2.38
N PRO A 19 3.45 -9.87 2.21
CA PRO A 19 2.38 -8.90 1.94
C PRO A 19 2.14 -7.94 3.10
N ASP A 20 2.63 -8.22 4.30
CA ASP A 20 2.48 -7.35 5.48
C ASP A 20 3.57 -6.24 5.56
N GLY A 21 4.46 -6.19 4.56
CA GLY A 21 5.59 -5.27 4.48
C GLY A 21 6.87 -5.85 5.10
N ILE A 22 8.01 -5.38 4.62
CA ILE A 22 9.34 -5.75 5.10
C ILE A 22 9.95 -4.54 5.79
N ASP A 23 10.44 -4.70 7.01
CA ASP A 23 11.20 -3.70 7.75
C ASP A 23 12.67 -3.61 7.28
N ASN A 24 13.33 -2.52 7.64
CA ASN A 24 14.73 -2.30 7.27
C ASN A 24 15.65 -3.41 7.80
N ASP A 25 15.34 -3.98 8.97
CA ASP A 25 16.14 -5.05 9.57
C ASP A 25 16.00 -6.38 8.82
N THR A 26 14.80 -6.73 8.35
CA THR A 26 14.61 -7.93 7.51
C THR A 26 15.27 -7.76 6.14
N ILE A 27 15.24 -6.55 5.57
CA ILE A 27 15.97 -6.25 4.33
C ILE A 27 17.48 -6.46 4.55
N ALA A 28 18.04 -5.94 5.64
CA ALA A 28 19.46 -6.11 5.96
C ALA A 28 19.86 -7.56 6.22
N ARG A 29 18.95 -8.41 6.73
CA ARG A 29 19.21 -9.85 6.93
C ARG A 29 19.16 -10.66 5.65
N GLU A 30 18.21 -10.38 4.77
CA GLU A 30 17.98 -11.14 3.53
C GLU A 30 18.86 -10.67 2.37
N LEU A 31 19.27 -9.40 2.40
CA LEU A 31 20.18 -8.79 1.43
C LEU A 31 21.40 -8.17 2.13
N PRO A 32 22.22 -8.97 2.84
CA PRO A 32 23.42 -8.48 3.51
C PRO A 32 24.51 -8.04 2.51
N ASP A 33 24.37 -8.43 1.25
CA ASP A 33 25.28 -8.12 0.15
C ASP A 33 25.13 -6.68 -0.38
N LEU A 34 24.04 -5.99 -0.03
CA LEU A 34 23.77 -4.62 -0.46
C LEU A 34 24.31 -3.63 0.57
N THR A 35 25.13 -2.69 0.13
CA THR A 35 25.46 -1.50 0.92
C THR A 35 24.22 -0.63 1.10
N ASP A 36 24.14 0.13 2.19
CA ASP A 36 23.03 1.05 2.48
C ASP A 36 22.72 1.98 1.30
N GLU A 37 23.76 2.46 0.59
CA GLU A 37 23.62 3.30 -0.60
C GLU A 37 22.99 2.55 -1.79
N ALA A 38 23.41 1.31 -2.04
CA ALA A 38 22.84 0.48 -3.10
C ALA A 38 21.37 0.13 -2.79
N LEU A 39 21.07 -0.16 -1.52
CA LEU A 39 19.72 -0.42 -1.07
C LEU A 39 18.80 0.79 -1.25
N MET A 40 19.24 1.98 -0.85
CA MET A 40 18.46 3.21 -1.08
C MET A 40 18.20 3.47 -2.56
N ASN A 41 19.18 3.21 -3.43
CA ASN A 41 19.00 3.32 -4.88
C ASN A 41 17.99 2.31 -5.44
N VAL A 42 18.04 1.05 -4.98
CA VAL A 42 17.06 0.02 -5.34
C VAL A 42 15.66 0.44 -4.91
N ILE A 43 15.52 0.90 -3.66
CA ILE A 43 14.24 1.35 -3.11
C ILE A 43 13.71 2.56 -3.88
N ASN A 44 14.53 3.58 -4.14
CA ASN A 44 14.14 4.77 -4.90
C ASN A 44 13.72 4.41 -6.33
N THR A 45 14.43 3.47 -6.96
CA THR A 45 14.11 3.01 -8.32
C THR A 45 12.81 2.21 -8.34
N LEU A 46 12.60 1.29 -7.41
CA LEU A 46 11.37 0.51 -7.30
C LEU A 46 10.17 1.38 -6.90
N SER A 47 10.37 2.37 -6.03
CA SER A 47 9.34 3.33 -5.64
C SER A 47 8.97 4.26 -6.79
N SER A 48 9.94 4.75 -7.58
CA SER A 48 9.66 5.59 -8.75
C SER A 48 8.93 4.81 -9.84
N LYS A 49 9.17 3.49 -9.94
CA LYS A 49 8.40 2.55 -10.78
C LYS A 49 7.02 2.18 -10.20
N SER A 50 6.64 2.71 -9.02
CA SER A 50 5.41 2.36 -8.28
C SER A 50 5.24 0.85 -8.00
N LEU A 51 6.35 0.11 -7.92
CA LEU A 51 6.36 -1.33 -7.61
C LEU A 51 6.36 -1.60 -6.10
N ILE A 52 6.80 -0.63 -5.30
CA ILE A 52 6.82 -0.70 -3.84
C ILE A 52 6.26 0.59 -3.25
N GLN A 53 5.76 0.53 -2.01
CA GLN A 53 5.38 1.70 -1.25
C GLN A 53 5.98 1.66 0.16
N PHE A 54 6.23 2.85 0.70
CA PHE A 54 6.66 3.03 2.08
C PHE A 54 5.41 3.20 2.95
N LEU A 55 5.27 2.31 3.93
CA LEU A 55 4.25 2.38 4.94
C LEU A 55 4.90 2.59 6.30
N ARG A 56 4.23 3.35 7.17
CA ARG A 56 4.68 3.55 8.54
C ARG A 56 3.77 2.75 9.46
N LYS A 57 4.28 1.65 10.03
CA LYS A 57 3.56 0.79 10.99
C LYS A 57 4.08 1.14 12.38
N GLY A 58 3.43 2.10 13.04
CA GLY A 58 3.86 2.60 14.35
C GLY A 58 5.13 3.46 14.29
N SER A 59 6.20 3.02 14.98
CA SER A 59 7.51 3.68 14.99
C SER A 59 8.43 3.24 13.85
N GLU A 60 8.08 2.18 13.13
CA GLU A 60 8.93 1.57 12.11
C GLU A 60 8.39 1.83 10.70
N THR A 61 9.31 1.99 9.76
CA THR A 61 9.02 2.09 8.33
C THR A 61 9.11 0.70 7.73
N ILE A 62 8.01 0.25 7.15
CA ILE A 62 7.90 -1.00 6.41
C ILE A 62 7.77 -0.72 4.91
N PHE A 63 8.43 -1.53 4.11
CA PHE A 63 8.46 -1.49 2.67
C PHE A 63 7.56 -2.61 2.14
N GLN A 64 6.45 -2.25 1.55
CA GLN A 64 5.49 -3.21 1.02
C GLN A 64 5.59 -3.22 -0.50
N ALA A 65 5.70 -4.40 -1.11
CA ALA A 65 5.49 -4.50 -2.56
C ALA A 65 4.04 -4.13 -2.84
N LYS A 66 3.82 -3.19 -3.77
CA LYS A 66 2.50 -3.04 -4.35
C LYS A 66 2.22 -4.31 -5.11
N SER A 67 1.31 -5.12 -4.58
CA SER A 67 0.80 -6.25 -5.34
C SER A 67 0.01 -5.71 -6.52
N ASP A 68 0.15 -6.36 -7.68
CA ASP A 68 -0.68 -6.05 -8.85
C ASP A 68 -2.18 -6.10 -8.50
N SER A 69 -2.57 -6.87 -7.47
CA SER A 69 -3.95 -6.92 -6.96
C SER A 69 -4.42 -5.61 -6.29
N GLU A 70 -3.57 -4.91 -5.53
CA GLU A 70 -3.94 -3.60 -4.98
C GLU A 70 -3.87 -2.49 -6.02
N ALA A 71 -2.90 -2.58 -6.93
CA ALA A 71 -2.80 -1.67 -8.06
C ALA A 71 -4.00 -1.82 -9.01
N GLU A 72 -4.46 -3.04 -9.32
CA GLU A 72 -5.68 -3.31 -10.10
C GLU A 72 -6.94 -2.88 -9.35
N LYS A 73 -7.08 -3.20 -8.05
CA LYS A 73 -8.21 -2.77 -7.22
C LYS A 73 -8.30 -1.24 -7.13
N MET A 74 -7.16 -0.55 -7.08
CA MET A 74 -7.12 0.91 -7.06
C MET A 74 -7.07 1.58 -8.45
N SER A 75 -6.72 0.87 -9.52
CA SER A 75 -6.61 1.41 -10.89
C SER A 75 -7.98 1.80 -11.46
N GLY A 76 -9.06 1.17 -10.99
CA GLY A 76 -10.43 1.49 -11.36
C GLY A 76 -11.20 2.23 -10.26
N MET A 77 -10.50 2.83 -9.30
CA MET A 77 -11.09 3.44 -8.12
C MET A 77 -10.87 4.95 -8.14
N ASP A 78 -11.96 5.72 -8.02
CA ASP A 78 -11.90 7.18 -7.96
C ASP A 78 -11.03 7.64 -6.76
N PRO A 79 -10.36 8.80 -6.82
CA PRO A 79 -9.53 9.31 -5.72
C PRO A 79 -10.30 9.37 -4.39
N GLU A 80 -11.58 9.70 -4.43
CA GLU A 80 -12.45 9.71 -3.25
C GLU A 80 -12.74 8.31 -2.71
N GLU A 81 -12.94 7.34 -3.59
CA GLU A 81 -13.14 5.93 -3.20
C GLU A 81 -11.89 5.37 -2.52
N ARG A 82 -10.70 5.69 -3.04
CA ARG A 82 -9.42 5.28 -2.45
C ARG A 82 -9.26 5.82 -1.03
N LEU A 83 -9.61 7.10 -0.81
CA LEU A 83 -9.57 7.71 0.52
C LEU A 83 -10.52 7.00 1.49
N VAL A 84 -11.76 6.73 1.07
CA VAL A 84 -12.74 6.04 1.90
C VAL A 84 -12.29 4.61 2.22
N PHE A 85 -11.81 3.87 1.23
CA PHE A 85 -11.32 2.51 1.40
C PHE A 85 -10.16 2.45 2.40
N GLN A 86 -9.18 3.35 2.28
CA GLN A 86 -8.05 3.43 3.21
C GLN A 86 -8.50 3.72 4.66
N GLN A 87 -9.55 4.54 4.87
CA GLN A 87 -10.09 4.77 6.22
C GLN A 87 -10.82 3.55 6.80
N ILE A 88 -11.44 2.72 5.95
CA ILE A 88 -12.12 1.49 6.36
C ILE A 88 -11.08 0.41 6.66
N GLU A 89 -10.08 0.25 5.81
CA GLU A 89 -8.97 -0.67 6.03
C GLU A 89 -8.17 -0.33 7.30
N ALA A 90 -7.89 0.95 7.53
CA ALA A 90 -7.24 1.42 8.76
C ALA A 90 -8.06 1.17 10.03
N ALA A 91 -9.38 0.92 9.90
CA ALA A 91 -10.24 0.55 11.03
C ALA A 91 -10.27 -0.96 11.30
N GLY A 92 -9.80 -1.78 10.35
CA GLY A 92 -9.68 -3.22 10.48
C GLY A 92 -10.96 -3.88 11.00
N ASN A 93 -10.84 -4.62 12.10
CA ASN A 93 -11.93 -5.38 12.72
C ASN A 93 -12.86 -4.57 13.64
N GLU A 94 -12.51 -3.33 14.02
CA GLU A 94 -13.35 -2.52 14.92
C GLU A 94 -14.51 -1.84 14.18
N GLY A 95 -14.46 -1.83 12.84
CA GLY A 95 -15.39 -1.08 12.01
C GLY A 95 -15.21 0.43 12.16
N ILE A 96 -15.74 1.19 11.20
CA ILE A 96 -15.67 2.65 11.24
C ILE A 96 -17.02 3.28 10.92
N TRP A 97 -17.40 4.24 11.76
CA TRP A 97 -18.64 4.98 11.55
C TRP A 97 -18.49 5.88 10.33
N SER A 98 -19.49 5.89 9.45
CA SER A 98 -19.51 6.74 8.24
C SER A 98 -19.30 8.24 8.56
N LYS A 99 -19.79 8.69 9.72
CA LYS A 99 -19.52 10.05 10.24
C LYS A 99 -18.02 10.30 10.49
N ARG A 100 -17.29 9.31 10.98
CA ARG A 100 -15.84 9.38 11.24
C ARG A 100 -15.04 9.29 9.96
N ILE A 101 -15.45 8.44 9.01
CA ILE A 101 -14.88 8.41 7.65
C ILE A 101 -14.95 9.80 7.03
N ARG A 102 -16.13 10.44 7.05
CA ARG A 102 -16.35 11.78 6.50
C ARG A 102 -15.39 12.83 7.08
N ILE A 103 -15.21 12.83 8.40
CA ILE A 103 -14.33 13.77 9.09
C ILE A 103 -12.86 13.52 8.70
N LYS A 104 -12.45 12.26 8.60
CA LYS A 104 -11.06 11.90 8.25
C LYS A 104 -10.74 12.08 6.76
N SER A 105 -11.67 11.78 5.86
CA SER A 105 -11.48 11.90 4.42
C SER A 105 -11.68 13.31 3.88
N GLY A 106 -12.32 14.21 4.65
CA GLY A 106 -12.65 15.56 4.21
C GLY A 106 -13.73 15.63 3.13
N LEU A 107 -14.39 14.50 2.83
CA LEU A 107 -15.40 14.38 1.78
C LEU A 107 -16.80 14.77 2.28
N ILE A 108 -17.69 15.11 1.35
CA ILE A 108 -19.10 15.38 1.64
C ILE A 108 -19.84 14.05 1.91
N ALA A 109 -20.84 14.05 2.79
CA ALA A 109 -21.60 12.84 3.17
C ALA A 109 -22.21 12.08 1.97
N THR A 110 -22.64 12.79 0.94
CA THR A 110 -23.17 12.21 -0.31
C THR A 110 -22.11 11.42 -1.08
N VAL A 111 -20.88 11.93 -1.12
CA VAL A 111 -19.74 11.27 -1.77
C VAL A 111 -19.34 10.03 -0.97
N VAL A 112 -19.19 10.15 0.35
CA VAL A 112 -18.86 9.01 1.22
C VAL A 112 -19.87 7.87 1.07
N ASN A 113 -21.17 8.16 1.11
CA ASN A 113 -22.21 7.14 0.94
C ASN A 113 -22.19 6.49 -0.44
N ARG A 114 -21.90 7.26 -1.51
CA ARG A 114 -21.73 6.72 -2.86
C ARG A 114 -20.52 5.79 -2.94
N CYS A 115 -19.39 6.20 -2.37
CA CYS A 115 -18.17 5.41 -2.32
C CYS A 115 -18.38 4.11 -1.54
N ILE A 116 -19.01 4.16 -0.36
CA ILE A 116 -19.34 2.95 0.43
C ILE A 116 -20.18 1.97 -0.39
N LYS A 117 -21.25 2.44 -1.04
CA LYS A 117 -22.09 1.58 -1.89
C LYS A 117 -21.33 0.97 -3.06
N LYS A 118 -20.47 1.74 -3.73
CA LYS A 118 -19.64 1.23 -4.83
C LYS A 118 -18.59 0.21 -4.33
N LEU A 119 -17.98 0.45 -3.18
CA LEU A 119 -17.03 -0.47 -2.56
C LEU A 119 -17.71 -1.78 -2.12
N GLU A 120 -18.94 -1.70 -1.62
CA GLU A 120 -19.78 -2.86 -1.30
C GLU A 120 -20.20 -3.64 -2.56
N GLN A 121 -20.58 -2.94 -3.65
CA GLN A 121 -20.86 -3.57 -4.94
C GLN A 121 -19.64 -4.27 -5.55
N LYS A 122 -18.43 -3.73 -5.33
CA LYS A 122 -17.16 -4.36 -5.72
C LYS A 122 -16.74 -5.50 -4.78
N LEU A 123 -17.56 -5.85 -3.77
CA LEU A 123 -17.29 -6.85 -2.73
C LEU A 123 -16.00 -6.59 -1.93
N LEU A 124 -15.52 -5.34 -1.89
CA LEU A 124 -14.29 -4.96 -1.20
C LEU A 124 -14.51 -4.67 0.29
N ILE A 125 -15.74 -4.33 0.67
CA ILE A 125 -16.15 -4.06 2.05
C ILE A 125 -17.53 -4.68 2.29
N LYS A 126 -17.85 -4.94 3.55
CA LYS A 126 -19.19 -5.32 3.99
C LYS A 126 -19.68 -4.27 4.99
N SER A 127 -20.88 -3.75 4.75
CA SER A 127 -21.51 -2.73 5.60
C SER A 127 -22.07 -3.30 6.91
#